data_AF-A0A7Y1UY28-F1
#
_entry.id   AF-A0A7Y1UY28-F1
#
_cell.length_a   1.000
_cell.length_b   1.000
_cell.length_c   1.000
_cell.angle_alpha   90.00
_cell.angle_beta   90.00
_cell.angle_gamma   90.00
#
_symmetry.space_group_name_H-M   'P 1'
#
loop_
_entity.id
_entity.type
_entity.pdbx_description
1 polymer ?
#
loop_
_entity_poly.entity_id
_entity_poly.type
_entity_poly.pdbx_seq_one_letter_code
_entity_poly.pdbx_strand_id
1 'polypeptide(L)' 'MANYALFFSYTHEAWTDMIKNPSDRSAAAGQLVESLGGKLEASYWMFSDHDGFAVVELPDSITAEAVSVAVPS' A
#
# COMPACT_ATOMS: atom_id res chain seq x y z
N MET A 1 10.83 -15.40 -3.74
CA MET A 1 10.10 -14.14 -3.57
C MET A 1 11.07 -12.99 -3.79
N ALA A 2 10.55 -11.81 -4.11
CA ALA A 2 11.35 -10.60 -4.31
C ALA A 2 10.67 -9.42 -3.61
N ASN A 3 11.48 -8.43 -3.25
CA ASN A 3 10.99 -7.18 -2.68
C ASN A 3 10.61 -6.21 -3.78
N TYR A 4 9.41 -5.64 -3.68
CA TYR A 4 8.89 -4.62 -4.57
C TYR A 4 8.59 -3.35 -3.77
N ALA A 5 8.91 -2.19 -4.35
CA ALA A 5 8.50 -0.90 -3.83
C ALA A 5 7.25 -0.45 -4.59
N LEU A 6 6.16 -0.23 -3.87
CA LEU A 6 4.87 0.19 -4.41
C LEU A 6 4.58 1.61 -3.92
N PHE A 7 4.40 2.55 -4.83
CA PHE A 7 4.03 3.93 -4.50
C PHE A 7 2.52 4.07 -4.47
N PHE A 8 1.99 4.84 -3.52
CA PHE A 8 0.56 5.08 -3.40
C PHE A 8 0.25 6.56 -3.16
N SER A 9 -0.96 6.97 -3.54
CA SER A 9 -1.45 8.34 -3.36
C SER A 9 -2.95 8.26 -3.19
N TYR A 10 -3.49 8.96 -2.21
CA TYR A 10 -4.90 8.98 -1.89
C TYR A 10 -5.62 10.13 -2.60
N THR A 11 -6.87 9.88 -2.94
CA THR A 11 -7.85 10.89 -3.35
C THR A 11 -8.09 11.88 -2.22
N HIS A 12 -8.57 13.07 -2.60
CA HIS A 12 -8.87 14.13 -1.63
C HIS A 12 -9.97 13.71 -0.64
N GLU A 13 -10.95 12.95 -1.12
CA GLU A 13 -12.03 12.36 -0.34
C GLU A 13 -11.46 11.37 0.69
N ALA A 14 -10.60 10.45 0.26
CA ALA A 14 -9.98 9.47 1.17
C ALA A 14 -9.09 10.15 2.22
N TRP A 15 -8.40 11.24 1.87
CA TRP A 15 -7.67 12.06 2.84
C TRP A 15 -8.58 12.73 3.85
N THR A 16 -9.66 13.37 3.38
CA THR A 16 -10.64 14.05 4.22
C THR A 16 -11.27 13.09 5.23
N ASP A 17 -11.63 11.91 4.77
CA ASP A 17 -12.23 10.88 5.61
C ASP A 17 -11.22 10.31 6.61
N MET A 18 -9.95 10.16 6.23
CA MET A 18 -8.89 9.71 7.14
C MET A 18 -8.62 10.71 8.26
N ILE A 19 -8.70 12.00 7.97
CA ILE A 19 -8.57 13.07 8.99
C ILE A 19 -9.74 13.01 9.97
N LYS A 20 -10.96 12.77 9.49
CA LYS A 20 -12.16 12.67 10.33
C LYS A 20 -12.22 11.36 11.13
N ASN A 21 -11.78 10.26 10.52
CA ASN A 21 -11.85 8.91 11.05
C ASN A 21 -10.50 8.19 10.89
N PRO A 22 -9.54 8.45 11.78
CA PRO A 22 -8.21 7.83 11.70
C PRO A 22 -8.31 6.30 11.80
N SER A 23 -7.56 5.60 10.96
CA SER A 23 -7.45 4.14 10.98
C SER A 23 -6.05 3.69 10.61
N ASP A 24 -5.66 2.50 11.06
CA ASP A 24 -4.40 1.88 10.67
C ASP A 24 -4.52 1.29 9.25
N ARG A 25 -4.18 2.12 8.26
CA ARG A 25 -4.16 1.73 6.85
C ARG A 25 -3.11 0.67 6.54
N SER A 26 -2.04 0.58 7.35
CA SER A 26 -0.97 -0.40 7.13
C SER A 26 -1.45 -1.82 7.42
N ALA A 27 -2.37 -1.99 8.37
CA ALA A 27 -3.00 -3.28 8.65
C ALA A 27 -3.82 -3.79 7.47
N ALA A 28 -4.60 -2.91 6.82
CA ALA A 28 -5.39 -3.28 5.64
C ALA A 28 -4.50 -3.65 4.44
N ALA A 29 -3.43 -2.87 4.20
CA ALA A 29 -2.44 -3.19 3.17
C ALA A 29 -1.72 -4.53 3.45
N GLY A 30 -1.38 -4.79 4.72
CA GLY A 30 -0.79 -6.05 5.17
C GLY A 30 -1.70 -7.25 4.87
N GLN A 31 -2.98 -7.17 5.24
CA GLN A 31 -3.95 -8.24 4.98
C GLN A 31 -4.12 -8.53 3.49
N LEU A 32 -4.13 -7.49 2.64
CA LEU A 32 -4.18 -7.66 1.19
C LEU A 32 -2.95 -8.42 0.69
N VAL A 33 -1.75 -7.99 1.09
CA VAL A 33 -0.49 -8.61 0.66
C VAL A 33 -0.39 -10.06 1.17
N GLU A 34 -0.79 -10.33 2.41
CA GLU A 34 -0.84 -11.68 2.99
C GLU A 34 -1.82 -12.59 2.25
N SER A 35 -2.99 -12.07 1.85
CA SER A 35 -3.98 -12.83 1.07
C SER A 35 -3.46 -13.31 -0.29
N LEU A 36 -2.41 -12.66 -0.79
CA LEU A 36 -1.72 -12.99 -2.04
C LEU A 36 -0.42 -13.78 -1.82
N GLY A 37 -0.21 -14.29 -0.59
CA GLY A 37 0.96 -15.10 -0.23
C GLY A 37 2.24 -14.29 -0.04
N GLY A 38 2.12 -12.98 0.19
CA GLY A 38 3.24 -12.08 0.44
C GLY A 38 3.35 -11.61 1.88
N LYS A 39 4.23 -10.64 2.09
CA LYS A 39 4.40 -9.93 3.36
C LYS A 39 4.61 -8.43 3.14
N LEU A 40 3.97 -7.60 3.96
CA LEU A 40 4.28 -6.17 4.05
C LEU A 40 5.51 -5.99 4.95
N GLU A 41 6.64 -5.58 4.39
CA GLU A 41 7.89 -5.36 5.13
C GLU A 41 7.91 -3.97 5.79
N ALA A 42 7.47 -2.95 5.07
CA ALA A 42 7.44 -1.59 5.56
C ALA A 42 6.41 -0.73 4.81
N SER A 43 5.93 0.31 5.47
CA SER A 43 5.10 1.36 4.87
C SER A 43 5.58 2.71 5.38
N TYR A 44 5.84 3.64 4.46
CA TYR A 44 6.36 4.97 4.75
C TYR A 44 5.49 6.04 4.12
N TRP A 45 5.32 7.14 4.85
CA TRP A 45 4.75 8.37 4.31
C TRP A 45 5.81 9.16 3.55
N MET A 46 5.40 9.82 2.48
CA MET A 46 6.24 10.67 1.65
C MET A 46 5.62 12.06 1.50
N PHE A 47 6.49 13.05 1.29
CA PHE A 47 6.09 14.37 0.82
C PHE A 47 6.66 14.53 -0.59
N SER A 48 5.81 14.53 -1.62
CA SER A 48 6.08 14.97 -3.01
C SER A 48 4.88 14.54 -3.87
N ASP A 49 5.12 13.82 -4.98
CA ASP A 49 4.11 13.42 -5.97
C ASP A 49 3.25 12.24 -5.50
N HIS A 50 3.68 11.59 -4.41
CA HIS A 50 3.00 10.48 -3.77
C HIS A 50 2.87 10.72 -2.28
N ASP A 51 1.81 10.16 -1.69
CA ASP A 51 1.57 10.21 -0.25
C ASP A 51 2.44 9.21 0.53
N GLY A 52 2.90 8.15 -0.14
CA GLY A 52 3.78 7.18 0.48
C GLY A 52 4.22 6.05 -0.44
N PHE A 53 4.96 5.13 0.15
CA PHE A 53 5.34 3.87 -0.49
C PHE A 53 5.37 2.72 0.52
N ALA A 54 5.17 1.52 0.01
CA ALA A 54 5.27 0.27 0.75
C ALA A 54 6.36 -0.62 0.14
N VAL A 55 7.07 -1.35 1.00
CA VAL A 55 7.94 -2.45 0.60
C VAL A 55 7.23 -3.75 0.89
N VAL A 56 7.05 -4.57 -0.13
CA VAL A 56 6.34 -5.86 -0.03
C VAL A 56 7.21 -6.98 -0.58
N GLU A 57 7.17 -8.14 0.07
CA GLU A 57 7.71 -9.39 -0.45
C GLU A 57 6.58 -10.15 -1.15
N LEU A 58 6.73 -10.45 -2.44
CA LEU A 58 5.71 -11.11 -3.26
C LEU A 58 6.30 -12.21 -4.17
N PRO A 59 5.45 -13.15 -4.65
CA PRO A 59 5.92 -14.29 -5.46
C PRO A 59 6.45 -13.88 -6.84
N ASP A 60 5.82 -12.88 -7.48
CA ASP A 60 6.17 -12.41 -8.83
C ASP A 60 5.72 -10.96 -9.08
N SER A 61 6.15 -10.39 -10.20
CA SER A 61 5.86 -8.99 -10.56
C SER A 61 4.41 -8.76 -10.98
N ILE A 62 3.70 -9.79 -11.45
CA ILE A 62 2.28 -9.71 -11.83
C ILE A 62 1.44 -9.50 -10.57
N THR A 63 1.75 -10.25 -9.52
CA THR A 63 1.10 -10.11 -8.21
C THR A 63 1.42 -8.74 -7.59
N ALA A 64 2.65 -8.25 -7.73
CA ALA A 64 3.04 -6.92 -7.27
C ALA A 64 2.30 -5.79 -7.99
N GLU A 65 2.11 -5.89 -9.30
CA GLU A 65 1.30 -4.96 -10.08
C GLU A 65 -0.16 -4.97 -9.62
N ALA A 66 -0.75 -6.15 -9.41
CA ALA A 66 -2.12 -6.28 -8.93
C ALA A 66 -2.30 -5.61 -7.56
N VAL A 67 -1.35 -5.77 -6.63
CA VAL A 67 -1.36 -5.04 -5.34
C VAL A 67 -1.23 -3.54 -5.57
N SER A 68 -0.32 -3.09 -6.44
CA SER A 68 -0.11 -1.65 -6.70
C SER A 68 -1.36 -0.94 -7.20
N VAL A 69 -2.23 -1.64 -7.93
CA VAL A 69 -3.50 -1.10 -8.44
C VAL A 69 -4.62 -1.21 -7.40
N ALA A 70 -4.58 -2.24 -6.56
CA ALA A 70 -5.59 -2.51 -5.53
C ALA A 70 -5.41 -1.66 -4.27
N VAL A 71 -4.18 -1.20 -3.96
CA VAL A 71 -3.95 -0.19 -2.92
C VAL A 71 -4.72 1.06 -3.34
N PRO A 72 -5.80 1.44 -2.62
CA PRO A 72 -6.70 2.48 -3.08
C PRO A 72 -5.96 3.80 -3.26
N SER A 73 -6.22 4.45 -4.39
CA SER A 73 -6.18 5.92 -4.45
C SER A 73 -7.44 6.46 -3.81
#